data_AF-A0A1H8W623-F1
#
_entry.id   AF-A0A1H8W623-F1
#
_cell.length_a   1.000
_cell.length_b   1.000
_cell.length_c   1.000
_cell.angle_alpha   90.00
_cell.angle_beta   90.00
_cell.angle_gamma   90.00
#
_symmetry.space_group_name_H-M   'P 1'
#
loop_
_entity.id
_entity.type
_entity.pdbx_description
1 polymer ?
#
loop_
_entity_poly.entity_id
_entity_poly.type
_entity_poly.pdbx_seq_one_letter_code
_entity_poly.pdbx_strand_id
1 'polypeptide(L)' 'MAWTELTRRQHARAGGKYASDLTDPEWALIAPFMPAPKTTGRPRTTSLRDVFDAILYMATTGCQWRMLPNDFPP' A
#
# COMPACT_ATOMS: atom_id res chain seq x y z
N MET A 1 3.13 -24.26 -11.63
CA MET A 1 4.02 -24.07 -10.46
C MET A 1 3.40 -24.77 -9.26
N ALA A 2 4.16 -25.57 -8.51
CA ALA A 2 3.67 -26.21 -7.29
C ALA A 2 3.80 -25.24 -6.11
N TRP A 3 2.74 -25.12 -5.30
CA TRP A 3 2.72 -24.31 -4.07
C TRP A 3 3.44 -25.04 -2.93
N THR A 4 4.76 -24.99 -2.95
CA THR A 4 5.65 -25.60 -1.95
C THR A 4 5.81 -24.71 -0.72
N GLU A 5 6.37 -25.25 0.36
CA GLU A 5 6.65 -24.46 1.58
C GLU A 5 7.58 -23.26 1.32
N LEU A 6 8.54 -23.41 0.41
CA LEU A 6 9.44 -22.32 0.02
C LEU A 6 8.70 -21.19 -0.69
N THR A 7 7.82 -21.51 -1.65
CA THR A 7 7.02 -20.50 -2.35
C THR A 7 5.99 -19.84 -1.43
N ARG A 8 5.40 -20.59 -0.48
CA ARG A 8 4.52 -20.02 0.55
C ARG A 8 5.24 -18.94 1.37
N ARG A 9 6.49 -19.19 1.80
CA ARG A 9 7.28 -18.18 2.53
C ARG A 9 7.63 -16.97 1.67
N GLN A 10 7.95 -17.19 0.41
CA GLN A 10 8.24 -16.10 -0.53
C GLN A 10 7.03 -15.21 -0.81
N HIS A 11 5.83 -15.79 -0.86
CA HIS A 11 4.58 -15.06 -1.08
C HIS A 11 3.86 -14.66 0.22
N ALA A 12 4.42 -15.01 1.38
CA ALA A 12 3.86 -14.62 2.66
C ALA A 12 4.00 -13.10 2.84
N ARG A 13 2.87 -12.39 2.79
CA ARG A 13 2.77 -10.96 3.08
C ARG A 13 2.70 -10.75 4.59
N ALA A 14 3.84 -10.88 5.27
CA ALA A 14 3.92 -10.66 6.72
C ALA A 14 4.14 -9.18 7.04
N GLY A 15 3.41 -8.65 8.03
CA GLY A 15 3.68 -7.33 8.63
C GLY A 15 2.82 -6.15 8.15
N GLY A 16 1.94 -6.33 7.16
CA GLY A 16 0.94 -5.33 6.74
C GLY A 16 -0.36 -5.42 7.55
N LYS A 17 -1.17 -4.35 7.54
CA LYS A 17 -2.53 -4.38 8.09
C LYS A 17 -3.45 -5.22 7.20
N TYR A 18 -3.28 -5.08 5.89
CA TYR A 18 -4.01 -5.84 4.88
C TYR A 18 -3.05 -6.68 4.03
N ALA A 19 -3.56 -7.79 3.48
CA ALA A 19 -2.79 -8.66 2.59
C ALA A 19 -2.38 -7.99 1.27
N SER A 20 -3.03 -6.87 0.92
CA SER A 20 -2.74 -6.03 -0.24
C SER A 20 -1.63 -5.00 0.00
N ASP A 21 -1.19 -4.82 1.25
CA ASP A 21 -0.23 -3.78 1.60
C ASP A 21 1.15 -4.07 1.01
N LEU A 22 1.87 -3.00 0.70
CA LEU A 22 3.25 -3.07 0.26
C LEU A 22 4.17 -3.50 1.40
N THR A 23 5.09 -4.39 1.06
CA THR A 23 6.27 -4.63 1.89
C THR A 23 7.25 -3.45 1.79
N ASP A 24 8.14 -3.29 2.77
CA ASP A 24 9.14 -2.22 2.74
C ASP A 24 10.03 -2.24 1.48
N PRO A 25 10.51 -3.41 0.99
CA PRO A 25 11.27 -3.47 -0.25
C PRO A 25 10.46 -3.03 -1.48
N GLU A 26 9.17 -3.39 -1.56
CA GLU A 26 8.31 -2.94 -2.66
C GLU A 26 8.07 -1.44 -2.59
N TRP A 27 7.81 -0.91 -1.40
CA TRP A 27 7.67 0.53 -1.19
C TRP A 27 8.96 1.28 -1.58
N ALA A 28 10.15 0.74 -1.28
CA ALA A 28 11.41 1.35 -1.68
C ALA A 28 11.57 1.51 -3.20
N LEU A 29 10.93 0.66 -4.00
CA LEU A 29 10.91 0.80 -5.47
C LEU A 29 9.94 1.89 -5.93
N ILE A 30 8.84 2.12 -5.20
CA ILE A 30 7.76 3.04 -5.57
C ILE A 30 8.03 4.45 -5.05
N ALA A 31 8.57 4.59 -3.84
CA ALA A 31 8.79 5.85 -3.15
C ALA A 31 9.54 6.91 -3.96
N PRO A 32 10.56 6.59 -4.79
CA PRO A 32 11.26 7.60 -5.60
C PRO A 32 10.37 8.29 -6.64
N PHE A 33 9.28 7.65 -7.06
CA PHE A 33 8.32 8.20 -8.04
C PHE A 33 7.22 9.04 -7.39
N MET A 34 7.19 9.10 -6.07
CA MET A 34 6.20 9.87 -5.34
C MET A 34 6.49 11.37 -5.44
N PRO A 35 5.45 12.22 -5.51
CA PRO A 35 5.65 13.66 -5.56
C PRO A 35 6.30 14.15 -4.27
N ALA A 36 7.38 14.91 -4.45
CA ALA A 36 8.05 15.61 -3.36
C ALA A 36 7.05 16.52 -2.59
N PRO A 37 7.27 16.74 -1.29
CA PRO A 37 6.50 17.72 -0.53
C PRO A 37 6.53 19.08 -1.23
N LYS A 38 5.36 19.71 -1.36
CA LYS A 38 5.28 21.05 -1.93
C LYS A 38 5.89 22.05 -0.95
N THR A 39 6.71 22.96 -1.47
CA THR A 39 7.30 24.06 -0.68
C THR A 39 6.26 25.13 -0.32
N THR A 40 5.17 25.21 -1.07
CA THR A 40 4.14 26.25 -0.93
C THR A 40 2.76 25.62 -0.75
N GLY A 41 1.89 26.31 -0.01
CA GLY A 41 0.52 25.87 0.28
C GLY A 41 0.42 25.04 1.55
N ARG A 42 -0.70 24.34 1.75
CA ARG A 42 -0.92 23.50 2.93
C ARG A 42 0.01 22.27 2.85
N PRO A 43 0.87 22.02 3.85
CA PRO A 43 1.69 20.82 3.88
C PRO A 43 0.82 19.56 3.88
N ARG A 44 1.25 18.55 3.12
CA ARG A 44 0.62 17.23 3.16
C ARG A 44 0.93 16.58 4.51
N THR A 45 -0.12 16.23 5.25
CA THR A 45 -0.02 15.47 6.51
C THR A 45 -0.13 13.95 6.27
N THR A 46 -0.69 13.56 5.14
CA THR A 46 -0.96 12.17 4.77
C THR A 46 0.30 11.45 4.27
N SER A 47 0.55 10.25 4.79
CA SER A 47 1.56 9.32 4.28
C SER A 47 1.18 8.87 2.87
N LEU A 48 2.10 9.02 1.91
CA LEU A 48 1.85 8.54 0.54
C LEU A 48 1.86 7.02 0.42
N ARG A 49 2.55 6.33 1.34
CA ARG A 49 2.52 4.87 1.39
C ARG A 49 1.12 4.39 1.70
N ASP A 50 0.51 4.96 2.73
CA ASP A 50 -0.84 4.60 3.18
C ASP A 50 -1.90 4.90 2.09
N VAL A 51 -1.71 5.96 1.32
CA VAL A 51 -2.55 6.26 0.14
C VAL A 51 -2.37 5.18 -0.94
N PHE A 52 -1.14 4.75 -1.18
CA PHE A 52 -0.88 3.70 -2.17
C PHE A 52 -1.41 2.34 -1.71
N ASP A 53 -1.25 1.99 -0.44
CA ASP A 53 -1.83 0.79 0.17
C ASP A 53 -3.37 0.81 0.06
N ALA A 54 -4.02 1.97 0.24
CA ALA A 54 -5.46 2.13 0.01
C ALA A 54 -5.87 1.84 -1.45
N ILE A 55 -5.09 2.35 -2.41
CA ILE A 55 -5.30 2.09 -3.84
C ILE A 55 -5.16 0.60 -4.14
N LEU A 56 -4.13 -0.06 -3.61
CA LEU A 56 -3.91 -1.50 -3.79
C LEU A 56 -5.01 -2.33 -3.13
N TYR A 57 -5.49 -1.93 -1.96
CA TYR A 57 -6.63 -2.56 -1.30
C TYR A 57 -7.87 -2.52 -2.21
N MET A 58 -8.20 -1.36 -2.77
CA MET A 58 -9.32 -1.25 -3.72
C MET A 58 -9.09 -2.08 -4.98
N ALA A 59 -7.88 -2.06 -5.55
CA ALA A 59 -7.56 -2.82 -6.75
C ALA A 59 -7.64 -4.34 -6.51
N THR A 60 -7.27 -4.80 -5.31
CA THR A 60 -7.29 -6.22 -4.93
C THR A 60 -8.71 -6.71 -4.59
N THR A 61 -9.47 -5.91 -3.85
CA THR A 61 -10.81 -6.31 -3.36
C THR A 61 -11.94 -5.96 -4.31
N GLY A 62 -11.73 -5.00 -5.22
CA GLY A 62 -12.79 -4.44 -6.07
C GLY A 62 -13.82 -3.61 -5.30
N CYS A 63 -13.54 -3.21 -4.05
CA CYS A 63 -14.50 -2.45 -3.27
C CYS A 63 -14.71 -1.05 -3.85
N GLN A 64 -15.92 -0.52 -3.68
CA GLN A 64 -16.24 0.86 -4.04
C GLN A 64 -15.48 1.84 -3.12
N TRP A 65 -15.17 3.04 -3.61
CA TRP A 65 -14.50 4.09 -2.82
C TRP A 65 -15.20 4.41 -1.48
N ARG A 66 -16.53 4.40 -1.44
CA ARG A 66 -17.30 4.66 -0.20
C ARG A 66 -17.22 3.51 0.82
N MET A 67 -16.73 2.34 0.40
CA MET A 67 -16.54 1.16 1.23
C MET A 67 -15.08 0.96 1.64
N LEU A 68 -14.20 1.92 1.33
CA LEU A 68 -12.83 1.91 1.81
C LEU A 68 -12.83 1.93 3.35
N PRO A 69 -12.06 1.07 4.03
CA PRO A 69 -11.93 1.08 5.48
C PRO A 69 -11.57 2.46 6.03
N ASN A 70 -12.15 2.81 7.19
CA ASN A 70 -11.99 4.14 7.80
C ASN A 70 -10.59 4.37 8.41
N ASP A 71 -9.73 3.35 8.46
CA ASP A 71 -8.35 3.47 8.95
C ASP A 71 -7.36 3.89 7.87
N PHE A 72 -7.80 3.96 6.61
CA PHE A 72 -7.04 4.63 5.55
C PHE A 72 -7.11 6.15 5.67
N PRO A 73 -6.10 6.86 5.17
CA PRO A 73 -6.05 8.31 5.29
C PRO A 73 -7.17 9.02 4.48
N PRO A 74 -7.60 10.21 4.93
CA PRO A 74 -8.61 11.03 4.23
C PRO A 74 -8.06 11.77 3.01
#